data_AF-A0A1W2B4V1-F1
#
_entry.id   AF-A0A1W2B4V1-F1
#
_cell.length_a   1.000
_cell.length_b   1.000
_cell.length_c   1.000
_cell.angle_alpha   90.00
_cell.angle_beta   90.00
_cell.angle_gamma   90.00
#
_symmetry.space_group_name_H-M   'P 1'
#
loop_
_entity.id
_entity.type
_entity.pdbx_description
1 polymer ?
#
loop_
_entity_poly.entity_id
_entity_poly.type
_entity_poly.pdbx_seq_one_letter_code
_entity_poly.pdbx_strand_id
1 'polypeptide(L)'
;MKTLTTICLLLVFNIFAYSQYSEFKVYDNGLIYSQQAMNKLGSIVDSLNLKFKSCDLDKKFYSQQQTIGYIIKLDSGNIKQAKKDIDNKISIEEFIDKYPQASVEKNNLIIKRNIENYEGKKAVEFEHFDLKNNYGFSIEISDLSAYKNDRMNWWLYQYYEQRDYMDESLEAFYFPNKFVSIELPQTYGMMVGYSDCLIDTTTTKFKENAKQGWVDLPKNWTKLSDKKKTKLLDEFRTTQVIGGCSQDTSPRDHAINIALLSAETYNWGIFLKAHLDIMNDRFDRVSDGSYAWGKRNTYIKELEELDINVQDLILGISFRIENPVKNHYYGSIGRLGRALSETRNNEEIEQTILSIISDNKLDDYNRLLFFFLFKNYNYYLEDEIIKENNYQRLLTAINDFPEHYREKLSFQYQK
;
A
#
# COMPACT_ATOMS: atom_id res chain seq x y z
N MET A 1 26.99 -25.19 47.13
CA MET A 1 26.72 -26.17 46.04
C MET A 1 25.28 -26.14 45.51
N LYS A 2 24.24 -25.88 46.34
CA LYS A 2 22.85 -25.82 45.85
C LYS A 2 22.49 -24.57 45.02
N THR A 3 23.24 -23.48 45.15
CA THR A 3 23.03 -22.23 44.40
C THR A 3 23.69 -22.21 43.02
N LEU A 4 24.73 -23.03 42.79
CA LEU A 4 25.41 -23.09 41.48
C LEU A 4 24.64 -23.97 40.48
N THR A 5 23.94 -25.00 40.97
CA THR A 5 23.09 -25.86 40.14
C THR A 5 21.81 -25.17 39.66
N THR A 6 21.28 -24.19 40.41
CA THR A 6 20.09 -23.42 40.00
C THR A 6 20.40 -22.41 38.88
N ILE A 7 21.60 -21.81 38.87
CA ILE A 7 22.01 -20.86 37.83
C ILE A 7 22.30 -21.57 36.50
N CYS A 8 22.90 -22.77 36.53
CA CYS A 8 23.08 -23.57 35.31
C CYS A 8 21.75 -24.08 34.72
N LEU A 9 20.72 -24.35 35.53
CA LEU A 9 19.40 -24.75 35.00
C LEU A 9 18.65 -23.58 34.34
N LEU A 10 18.79 -22.36 34.85
CA LEU A 10 18.18 -21.16 34.24
C LEU A 10 18.88 -20.72 32.94
N LEU A 11 20.17 -21.02 32.78
CA LEU A 11 20.89 -20.77 31.52
C LEU A 11 20.56 -21.78 30.42
N VAL A 12 20.18 -23.02 30.77
CA VAL A 12 19.78 -24.03 29.77
C VAL A 12 18.34 -23.83 29.29
N PHE A 13 17.45 -23.24 30.10
CA PHE A 13 16.08 -22.92 29.68
C PHE A 13 15.96 -21.70 28.75
N ASN A 14 16.98 -20.84 28.65
CA ASN A 14 16.99 -19.73 27.69
C ASN A 14 17.47 -20.11 26.29
N ILE A 15 17.97 -21.33 26.07
CA ILE A 15 18.45 -21.79 24.76
C ILE A 15 17.34 -22.52 23.96
N PHE A 16 16.19 -22.80 24.58
CA PHE A 16 15.09 -23.54 23.95
C PHE A 16 13.77 -22.76 23.80
N ALA A 17 13.78 -21.44 24.01
CA ALA A 17 12.67 -20.57 23.65
C ALA A 17 12.97 -19.86 22.33
N TYR A 18 11.99 -19.84 21.42
CA TYR A 18 12.02 -19.38 20.03
C TYR A 18 12.54 -20.38 18.98
N SER A 19 11.93 -21.55 18.95
CA SER A 19 11.51 -22.11 17.66
C SER A 19 10.10 -21.58 17.37
N GLN A 20 9.97 -20.30 17.03
CA GLN A 20 8.81 -19.92 16.23
C GLN A 20 8.92 -20.75 14.94
N TYR A 21 7.88 -21.52 14.60
CA TYR A 21 7.81 -22.16 13.29
C TYR A 21 7.99 -21.06 12.24
N SER A 22 9.17 -20.98 11.64
CA SER A 22 9.42 -20.02 10.58
C SER A 22 8.61 -20.46 9.37
N GLU A 23 7.81 -19.55 8.82
CA GLU A 23 6.95 -19.84 7.65
C GLU A 23 7.77 -20.41 6.48
N PHE A 24 9.03 -20.00 6.33
CA PHE A 24 9.98 -20.54 5.36
C PHE A 24 11.22 -21.12 6.03
N LYS A 25 12.03 -21.84 5.25
CA LYS A 25 13.35 -22.30 5.69
C LYS A 25 14.22 -21.10 6.07
N VAL A 26 14.74 -21.12 7.29
CA VAL A 26 15.78 -20.21 7.76
C VAL A 26 17.15 -20.87 7.57
N TYR A 27 18.12 -20.13 7.04
CA TYR A 27 19.50 -20.57 6.83
C TYR A 27 20.37 -20.20 8.04
N ASP A 28 21.61 -20.68 8.09
CA ASP A 28 22.53 -20.48 9.24
C ASP A 28 22.82 -19.00 9.54
N ASN A 29 22.60 -18.10 8.58
CA ASN A 29 22.70 -16.64 8.74
C ASN A 29 21.43 -16.00 9.36
N GLY A 30 20.41 -16.80 9.71
CA GLY A 30 19.17 -16.32 10.33
C GLY A 30 18.18 -15.67 9.35
N LEU A 31 18.37 -15.82 8.04
CA LEU A 31 17.53 -15.26 6.98
C LEU A 31 16.84 -16.35 6.16
N ILE A 32 15.82 -15.99 5.38
CA ILE A 32 15.18 -16.94 4.44
C ILE A 32 15.99 -17.18 3.16
N TYR A 33 17.13 -16.51 3.00
CA TYR A 33 18.05 -16.66 1.88
C TYR A 33 19.44 -17.10 2.35
N SER A 34 20.09 -17.94 1.55
CA SER A 34 21.43 -18.46 1.86
C SER A 34 22.48 -17.34 1.90
N GLN A 35 23.56 -17.53 2.66
CA GLN A 35 24.67 -16.57 2.67
C GLN A 35 25.24 -16.32 1.26
N GLN A 36 25.31 -17.36 0.43
CA GLN A 36 25.75 -17.24 -0.96
C GLN A 36 24.82 -16.34 -1.77
N ALA A 37 23.51 -16.49 -1.62
CA ALA A 37 22.52 -15.64 -2.28
C ALA A 37 22.63 -14.18 -1.79
N MET A 38 22.72 -13.97 -0.48
CA MET A 38 22.84 -12.64 0.11
C MET A 38 24.10 -11.91 -0.35
N ASN A 39 25.26 -12.57 -0.39
CA ASN A 39 26.50 -11.98 -0.90
C ASN A 39 26.39 -11.57 -2.37
N LYS A 40 25.72 -12.39 -3.19
CA LYS A 40 25.49 -12.07 -4.61
C LYS A 40 24.57 -10.86 -4.76
N LEU A 41 23.45 -10.84 -4.04
CA LEU A 41 22.49 -9.75 -4.07
C LEU A 41 23.11 -8.44 -3.55
N GLY A 42 23.90 -8.50 -2.48
CA GLY A 42 24.61 -7.33 -1.93
C GLY A 42 25.46 -6.63 -2.98
N SER A 43 26.21 -7.38 -3.80
CA SER A 43 27.03 -6.79 -4.88
C SER A 43 26.20 -6.03 -5.94
N ILE A 44 24.96 -6.46 -6.17
CA ILE A 44 24.02 -5.76 -7.06
C ILE A 44 23.49 -4.51 -6.38
N VAL A 45 23.11 -4.61 -5.10
CA VAL A 45 22.61 -3.47 -4.32
C VAL A 45 23.66 -2.38 -4.20
N ASP A 46 24.92 -2.72 -3.93
CA ASP A 46 26.04 -1.77 -3.91
C ASP A 46 26.11 -0.97 -5.22
N SER A 47 26.01 -1.67 -6.35
CA SER A 47 26.03 -1.04 -7.67
C SER A 47 24.82 -0.14 -7.91
N LEU A 48 23.63 -0.54 -7.45
CA LEU A 48 22.41 0.25 -7.58
C LEU A 48 22.42 1.49 -6.68
N ASN A 49 22.89 1.35 -5.44
CA ASN A 49 23.07 2.46 -4.51
C ASN A 49 24.08 3.49 -5.07
N LEU A 50 25.19 3.04 -5.64
CA LEU A 50 26.15 3.91 -6.32
C LEU A 50 25.52 4.60 -7.53
N LYS A 51 24.79 3.84 -8.36
CA LYS A 51 24.08 4.40 -9.51
C LYS A 51 23.11 5.49 -9.08
N PHE A 52 22.27 5.23 -8.07
CA PHE A 52 21.31 6.20 -7.56
C PHE A 52 21.97 7.48 -7.05
N LYS A 53 23.08 7.37 -6.29
CA LYS A 53 23.87 8.54 -5.84
C LYS A 53 24.45 9.36 -7.00
N SER A 54 24.69 8.72 -8.15
CA SER A 54 25.22 9.37 -9.37
C SER A 54 24.15 9.79 -10.38
N CYS A 55 22.88 9.42 -10.16
CA CYS A 55 21.77 9.77 -11.04
C CYS A 55 21.39 11.23 -10.85
N ASP A 56 21.10 11.91 -11.95
CA ASP A 56 20.46 13.22 -11.92
C ASP A 56 18.98 13.02 -11.54
N LEU A 57 18.62 13.35 -10.30
CA LEU A 57 17.28 13.11 -9.73
C LEU A 57 16.29 14.24 -10.08
N ASP A 58 16.38 14.78 -11.29
CA ASP A 58 15.52 15.85 -11.81
C ASP A 58 14.07 15.43 -12.06
N LYS A 59 13.75 14.15 -11.88
CA LYS A 59 12.38 13.67 -12.08
C LYS A 59 11.46 14.24 -11.01
N LYS A 60 10.54 15.09 -11.46
CA LYS A 60 9.45 15.64 -10.66
C LYS A 60 8.30 14.66 -10.56
N PHE A 61 7.77 14.50 -9.36
CA PHE A 61 6.59 13.69 -9.08
C PHE A 61 5.46 14.59 -8.63
N TYR A 62 4.23 14.24 -9.03
CA TYR A 62 3.04 15.02 -8.71
C TYR A 62 2.06 14.18 -7.92
N SER A 63 1.37 14.79 -6.96
CA SER A 63 0.33 14.13 -6.17
C SER A 63 -0.82 13.67 -7.07
N GLN A 64 -1.63 12.71 -6.61
CA GLN A 64 -2.91 12.46 -7.29
C GLN A 64 -3.79 13.72 -7.28
N GLN A 65 -4.63 13.87 -8.30
CA GLN A 65 -5.56 14.99 -8.37
C GLN A 65 -6.60 14.87 -7.26
N GLN A 66 -6.77 15.93 -6.48
CA GLN A 66 -7.70 15.93 -5.34
C GLN A 66 -8.42 17.26 -5.15
N THR A 67 -9.55 17.21 -4.46
CA THR A 67 -10.32 18.38 -4.06
C THR A 67 -11.11 18.10 -2.78
N ILE A 68 -11.62 19.16 -2.16
CA ILE A 68 -12.61 19.06 -1.10
C ILE A 68 -14.00 19.17 -1.72
N GLY A 69 -14.78 18.09 -1.61
CA GLY A 69 -16.12 17.95 -2.17
C GLY A 69 -17.18 17.66 -1.11
N TYR A 70 -18.43 17.68 -1.55
CA TYR A 70 -19.57 17.23 -0.75
C TYR A 70 -20.08 15.90 -1.28
N ILE A 71 -20.59 15.07 -0.38
CA ILE A 71 -21.26 13.81 -0.71
C ILE A 71 -22.74 13.98 -0.36
N ILE A 72 -23.59 13.74 -1.36
CA ILE A 72 -25.03 13.91 -1.26
C ILE A 72 -25.67 12.54 -1.43
N LYS A 73 -26.58 12.17 -0.52
CA LYS A 73 -27.40 10.97 -0.64
C LYS A 73 -28.87 11.32 -0.48
N LEU A 74 -29.69 10.82 -1.39
CA LEU A 74 -31.13 11.02 -1.39
C LEU A 74 -31.83 9.69 -1.71
N ASP A 75 -32.55 9.15 -0.73
CA ASP A 75 -33.22 7.85 -0.77
C ASP A 75 -34.76 7.96 -0.67
N SER A 76 -35.27 9.19 -0.56
CA SER A 76 -36.69 9.45 -0.37
C SER A 76 -37.13 10.81 -0.94
N GLY A 77 -38.43 10.97 -1.16
CA GLY A 77 -39.02 12.15 -1.79
C GLY A 77 -38.97 12.11 -3.33
N ASN A 78 -38.92 13.28 -3.97
CA ASN A 78 -39.00 13.37 -5.44
C ASN A 78 -37.61 13.29 -6.13
N ILE A 79 -37.05 12.09 -6.15
CA ILE A 79 -35.68 11.80 -6.62
C ILE A 79 -35.54 12.05 -8.12
N LYS A 80 -36.54 11.69 -8.94
CA LYS A 80 -36.57 12.03 -10.37
C LYS A 80 -36.45 13.52 -10.63
N GLN A 81 -37.10 14.36 -9.79
CA GLN A 81 -36.95 15.80 -9.91
C GLN A 81 -35.56 16.26 -9.48
N ALA A 82 -35.00 15.69 -8.40
CA ALA A 82 -33.65 16.02 -7.95
C ALA A 82 -32.61 15.74 -9.03
N LYS A 83 -32.71 14.59 -9.70
CA LYS A 83 -31.88 14.26 -10.86
C LYS A 83 -32.01 15.32 -11.97
N LYS A 84 -33.24 15.68 -12.36
CA LYS A 84 -33.47 16.70 -13.40
C LYS A 84 -32.90 18.06 -13.01
N ASP A 85 -32.98 18.44 -11.76
CA ASP A 85 -32.45 19.70 -11.27
C ASP A 85 -30.92 19.71 -11.30
N ILE A 86 -30.27 18.59 -10.96
CA ILE A 86 -28.83 18.40 -11.13
C ILE A 86 -28.43 18.47 -12.61
N ASP A 87 -29.17 17.81 -13.51
CA ASP A 87 -28.95 17.89 -14.96
C ASP A 87 -29.09 19.35 -15.47
N ASN A 88 -29.98 20.12 -14.84
CA ASN A 88 -30.19 21.55 -15.08
C ASN A 88 -29.24 22.47 -14.29
N LYS A 89 -28.21 21.92 -13.64
CA LYS A 89 -27.15 22.64 -12.91
C LYS A 89 -27.67 23.49 -11.74
N ILE A 90 -28.63 23.00 -10.97
CA ILE A 90 -29.04 23.60 -9.69
C ILE A 90 -27.81 23.86 -8.80
N SER A 91 -27.81 25.00 -8.09
CA SER A 91 -26.76 25.28 -7.10
C SER A 91 -26.88 24.33 -5.89
N ILE A 92 -25.80 24.19 -5.12
CA ILE A 92 -25.84 23.33 -3.94
C ILE A 92 -26.75 23.90 -2.84
N GLU A 93 -26.79 25.22 -2.69
CA GLU A 93 -27.67 25.91 -1.75
C GLU A 93 -29.15 25.66 -2.11
N GLU A 94 -29.53 25.89 -3.37
CA GLU A 94 -30.90 25.62 -3.83
C GLU A 94 -31.27 24.14 -3.73
N PHE A 95 -30.32 23.23 -3.97
CA PHE A 95 -30.56 21.80 -3.83
C PHE A 95 -30.88 21.43 -2.38
N ILE A 96 -30.09 21.92 -1.42
CA ILE A 96 -30.31 21.66 0.01
C ILE A 96 -31.67 22.20 0.47
N ASP A 97 -32.02 23.42 0.03
CA ASP A 97 -33.30 24.04 0.38
C ASP A 97 -34.50 23.27 -0.22
N LYS A 98 -34.36 22.79 -1.46
CA LYS A 98 -35.42 22.06 -2.17
C LYS A 98 -35.57 20.61 -1.72
N TYR A 99 -34.48 19.99 -1.25
CA TYR A 99 -34.41 18.60 -0.83
C TYR A 99 -33.87 18.47 0.61
N PRO A 100 -34.60 18.98 1.62
CA PRO A 100 -34.11 19.02 3.01
C PRO A 100 -33.91 17.63 3.63
N GLN A 101 -34.48 16.57 3.03
CA GLN A 101 -34.27 15.19 3.44
C GLN A 101 -32.96 14.57 2.93
N ALA A 102 -32.25 15.24 2.02
CA ALA A 102 -30.96 14.76 1.53
C ALA A 102 -29.91 14.76 2.66
N SER A 103 -29.16 13.66 2.79
CA SER A 103 -27.94 13.67 3.59
C SER A 103 -26.85 14.43 2.82
N VAL A 104 -26.23 15.42 3.45
CA VAL A 104 -25.15 16.21 2.85
C VAL A 104 -23.94 16.22 3.77
N GLU A 105 -22.92 15.47 3.37
CA GLU A 105 -21.63 15.43 4.05
C GLU A 105 -20.67 16.40 3.38
N LYS A 106 -20.32 17.48 4.08
CA LYS A 106 -19.37 18.49 3.60
C LYS A 106 -17.94 18.14 3.97
N ASN A 107 -17.00 18.79 3.28
CA ASN A 107 -15.56 18.73 3.58
C ASN A 107 -14.98 17.31 3.53
N ASN A 108 -15.22 16.61 2.42
CA ASN A 108 -14.70 15.28 2.16
C ASN A 108 -13.60 15.32 1.10
N LEU A 109 -12.52 14.57 1.31
CA LEU A 109 -11.43 14.47 0.34
C LEU A 109 -11.89 13.58 -0.81
N ILE A 110 -11.92 14.14 -2.03
CA ILE A 110 -12.23 13.39 -3.23
C ILE A 110 -10.99 13.31 -4.11
N ILE A 111 -10.61 12.08 -4.49
CA ILE A 111 -9.48 11.78 -5.36
C ILE A 111 -9.99 11.50 -6.77
N LYS A 112 -9.32 12.01 -7.78
CA LYS A 112 -9.60 11.75 -9.19
C LYS A 112 -8.40 11.06 -9.83
N ARG A 113 -8.60 9.85 -10.37
CA ARG A 113 -7.52 9.05 -10.98
C ARG A 113 -7.97 8.32 -12.23
N ASN A 114 -7.02 8.05 -13.12
CA ASN A 114 -7.22 7.11 -14.21
C ASN A 114 -7.06 5.69 -13.67
N ILE A 115 -8.03 4.83 -13.95
CA ILE A 115 -8.02 3.43 -13.55
C ILE A 115 -8.18 2.51 -14.75
N GLU A 116 -7.83 1.26 -14.55
CA GLU A 116 -8.28 0.14 -15.36
C GLU A 116 -9.18 -0.71 -14.48
N ASN A 117 -10.46 -0.82 -14.85
CA ASN A 117 -11.44 -1.53 -14.04
C ASN A 117 -11.26 -3.06 -14.13
N TYR A 118 -12.09 -3.82 -13.42
CA TYR A 118 -11.99 -5.29 -13.36
C TYR A 118 -12.17 -5.98 -14.73
N GLU A 119 -12.72 -5.30 -15.73
CA GLU A 119 -12.86 -5.79 -17.12
C GLU A 119 -11.67 -5.41 -18.02
N GLY A 120 -10.64 -4.77 -17.47
CA GLY A 120 -9.51 -4.26 -18.26
C GLY A 120 -9.81 -2.98 -19.03
N LYS A 121 -10.93 -2.31 -18.73
CA LYS A 121 -11.34 -1.07 -19.43
C LYS A 121 -10.84 0.15 -18.67
N LYS A 122 -10.30 1.11 -19.42
CA LYS A 122 -9.87 2.39 -18.87
C LYS A 122 -11.08 3.23 -18.47
N ALA A 123 -11.02 3.84 -17.29
CA ALA A 123 -12.02 4.76 -16.79
C ALA A 123 -11.37 5.86 -15.94
N VAL A 124 -12.14 6.91 -15.66
CA VAL A 124 -11.80 7.93 -14.65
C VAL A 124 -12.62 7.66 -13.41
N GLU A 125 -11.96 7.46 -12.29
CA GLU A 125 -12.61 7.26 -11.00
C GLU A 125 -12.56 8.55 -10.18
N PHE A 126 -13.68 8.86 -9.54
CA PHE A 126 -13.81 9.84 -8.48
C PHE A 126 -14.12 9.09 -7.19
N GLU A 127 -13.22 9.12 -6.23
CA GLU A 127 -13.30 8.31 -5.00
C GLU A 127 -13.30 9.23 -3.77
N HIS A 128 -14.26 9.02 -2.87
CA HIS A 128 -14.19 9.55 -1.52
C HIS A 128 -13.13 8.80 -0.73
N PHE A 129 -12.11 9.50 -0.27
CA PHE A 129 -11.16 8.96 0.69
C PHE A 129 -11.77 8.98 2.11
N ASP A 130 -12.50 7.91 2.45
CA ASP A 130 -13.14 7.77 3.75
C ASP A 130 -12.10 7.51 4.85
N LEU A 131 -12.07 8.41 5.85
CA LEU A 131 -11.18 8.27 6.98
C LEU A 131 -11.59 7.13 7.92
N LYS A 132 -12.87 6.74 7.96
CA LYS A 132 -13.40 5.80 8.96
C LYS A 132 -13.28 4.35 8.53
N ASN A 133 -13.61 4.07 7.28
CA ASN A 133 -13.76 2.73 6.76
C ASN A 133 -13.05 2.57 5.41
N ASN A 134 -12.77 1.33 5.02
CA ASN A 134 -12.18 1.00 3.72
C ASN A 134 -13.17 1.08 2.54
N TYR A 135 -14.37 1.63 2.74
CA TYR A 135 -15.44 1.66 1.74
C TYR A 135 -15.91 3.10 1.52
N GLY A 136 -15.20 3.81 0.65
CA GLY A 136 -15.62 5.10 0.14
C GLY A 136 -16.68 4.97 -0.96
N PHE A 137 -17.53 5.97 -1.09
CA PHE A 137 -18.35 6.15 -2.29
C PHE A 137 -17.42 6.46 -3.47
N SER A 138 -17.64 5.82 -4.62
CA SER A 138 -16.91 6.13 -5.85
C SER A 138 -17.81 6.13 -7.08
N ILE A 139 -17.43 6.93 -8.07
CA ILE A 139 -18.10 6.98 -9.38
C ILE A 139 -17.04 6.81 -10.46
N GLU A 140 -17.22 5.79 -11.31
CA GLU A 140 -16.41 5.55 -12.50
C GLU A 140 -17.09 6.14 -13.75
N ILE A 141 -16.31 6.81 -14.59
CA ILE A 141 -16.75 7.37 -15.88
C ILE A 141 -15.87 6.80 -16.99
N SER A 142 -16.49 6.15 -17.99
CA SER A 142 -15.76 5.56 -19.13
C SER A 142 -15.17 6.59 -20.09
N ASP A 143 -15.69 7.82 -20.12
CA ASP A 143 -15.12 8.91 -20.91
C ASP A 143 -13.87 9.50 -20.24
N LEU A 144 -12.71 9.17 -20.80
CA LEU A 144 -11.40 9.63 -20.32
C LEU A 144 -11.22 11.15 -20.43
N SER A 145 -12.04 11.85 -21.23
CA SER A 145 -12.01 13.32 -21.30
C SER A 145 -12.39 13.96 -19.96
N ALA A 146 -13.16 13.25 -19.12
CA ALA A 146 -13.52 13.67 -17.77
C ALA A 146 -12.30 13.94 -16.88
N TYR A 147 -11.16 13.29 -17.15
CA TYR A 147 -9.93 13.51 -16.38
C TYR A 147 -9.41 14.94 -16.51
N LYS A 148 -9.49 15.53 -17.72
CA LYS A 148 -9.02 16.89 -18.01
C LYS A 148 -10.02 17.98 -17.64
N ASN A 149 -11.21 17.58 -17.18
CA ASN A 149 -12.32 18.49 -16.99
C ASN A 149 -12.32 19.08 -15.57
N ASP A 150 -11.49 20.10 -15.35
CA ASP A 150 -11.34 20.76 -14.04
C ASP A 150 -12.37 21.89 -13.85
N ARG A 151 -13.63 21.49 -13.64
CA ARG A 151 -14.74 22.40 -13.33
C ARG A 151 -14.91 22.56 -11.84
N MET A 152 -15.35 23.75 -11.45
CA MET A 152 -15.88 24.04 -10.11
C MET A 152 -17.39 24.22 -10.20
N ASN A 153 -18.07 24.12 -9.06
CA ASN A 153 -19.53 24.17 -8.92
C ASN A 153 -20.23 23.17 -9.84
N TRP A 154 -19.74 21.93 -9.84
CA TRP A 154 -20.22 20.87 -10.73
C TRP A 154 -20.61 19.63 -9.95
N TRP A 155 -21.61 18.93 -10.49
CA TRP A 155 -22.18 17.69 -9.95
C TRP A 155 -21.71 16.48 -10.74
N LEU A 156 -21.40 15.41 -10.03
CA LEU A 156 -21.25 14.08 -10.60
C LEU A 156 -22.14 13.14 -9.79
N TYR A 157 -23.00 12.36 -10.44
CA TYR A 157 -23.99 11.56 -9.72
C TYR A 157 -24.18 10.17 -10.32
N GLN A 158 -24.66 9.26 -9.47
CA GLN A 158 -25.25 7.98 -9.83
C GLN A 158 -26.71 7.99 -9.39
N TYR A 159 -27.58 7.64 -10.33
CA TYR A 159 -29.01 7.52 -10.08
C TYR A 159 -29.39 6.06 -10.21
N TYR A 160 -30.10 5.56 -9.21
CA TYR A 160 -30.56 4.20 -9.16
C TYR A 160 -32.08 4.16 -9.24
N GLU A 161 -32.58 3.53 -10.30
CA GLU A 161 -34.01 3.30 -10.47
C GLU A 161 -34.53 2.28 -9.46
N GLN A 162 -35.80 2.45 -9.06
CA GLN A 162 -36.48 1.48 -8.21
C GLN A 162 -36.49 0.09 -8.84
N ARG A 163 -36.13 -0.92 -8.05
CA ARG A 163 -36.17 -2.36 -8.38
C ARG A 163 -36.77 -3.15 -7.21
N ASP A 164 -37.12 -4.41 -7.44
CA ASP A 164 -37.83 -5.27 -6.45
C ASP A 164 -37.21 -5.31 -5.04
N TYR A 165 -35.88 -5.12 -4.94
CA TYR A 165 -35.13 -5.15 -3.68
C TYR A 165 -34.33 -3.88 -3.42
N MET A 166 -34.60 -2.79 -4.16
CA MET A 166 -33.82 -1.56 -4.05
C MET A 166 -34.72 -0.36 -4.34
N ASP A 167 -34.86 0.52 -3.35
CA ASP A 167 -35.59 1.76 -3.50
C ASP A 167 -34.89 2.70 -4.49
N GLU A 168 -35.66 3.58 -5.10
CA GLU A 168 -35.11 4.65 -5.95
C GLU A 168 -34.16 5.50 -5.09
N SER A 169 -32.96 5.79 -5.59
CA SER A 169 -31.98 6.60 -4.85
C SER A 169 -31.05 7.37 -5.78
N LEU A 170 -30.42 8.40 -5.21
CA LEU A 170 -29.46 9.26 -5.89
C LEU A 170 -28.28 9.50 -4.94
N GLU A 171 -27.08 9.15 -5.39
CA GLU A 171 -25.84 9.50 -4.72
C GLU A 171 -25.00 10.42 -5.63
N ALA A 172 -24.41 11.47 -5.07
CA ALA A 172 -23.68 12.45 -5.85
C ALA A 172 -22.48 13.03 -5.12
N PHE A 173 -21.47 13.40 -5.90
CA PHE A 173 -20.48 14.38 -5.52
C PHE A 173 -20.88 15.77 -6.02
N TYR A 174 -20.70 16.77 -5.15
CA TYR A 174 -20.64 18.16 -5.56
C TYR A 174 -19.23 18.71 -5.35
N PHE A 175 -18.67 19.34 -6.37
CA PHE A 175 -17.32 19.88 -6.37
C PHE A 175 -17.36 21.42 -6.30
N PRO A 176 -17.26 22.03 -5.11
CA PRO A 176 -17.20 23.49 -4.99
C PRO A 176 -15.89 24.06 -5.57
N ASN A 177 -14.82 23.27 -5.56
CA ASN A 177 -13.49 23.67 -6.02
C ASN A 177 -12.99 22.77 -7.15
N LYS A 178 -12.02 23.28 -7.92
CA LYS A 178 -11.31 22.47 -8.94
C LYS A 178 -10.43 21.41 -8.28
N PHE A 179 -10.16 20.35 -9.03
CA PHE A 179 -9.12 19.39 -8.67
C PHE A 179 -7.74 20.02 -8.83
N VAL A 180 -6.84 19.69 -7.91
CA VAL A 180 -5.46 20.18 -7.89
C VAL A 180 -4.51 19.00 -7.73
N SER A 181 -3.38 19.09 -8.41
CA SER A 181 -2.22 18.22 -8.25
C SER A 181 -1.00 19.12 -8.04
N ILE A 182 -0.18 18.79 -7.05
CA ILE A 182 0.99 19.58 -6.68
C ILE A 182 2.26 18.75 -6.85
N GLU A 183 3.37 19.42 -7.15
CA GLU A 183 4.69 18.77 -7.14
C GLU A 183 5.03 18.33 -5.72
N LEU A 184 5.43 17.07 -5.55
CA LEU A 184 5.91 16.56 -4.27
C LEU A 184 7.20 17.30 -3.89
N PRO A 185 7.37 17.68 -2.60
CA PRO A 185 8.65 18.13 -2.09
C PRO A 185 9.81 17.21 -2.52
N GLN A 186 10.95 17.80 -2.87
CA GLN A 186 12.09 17.08 -3.45
C GLN A 186 12.50 15.85 -2.61
N THR A 187 12.51 15.97 -1.28
CA THR A 187 12.82 14.86 -0.37
C THR A 187 11.94 13.64 -0.60
N TYR A 188 10.64 13.82 -0.79
CA TYR A 188 9.70 12.73 -1.03
C TYR A 188 9.81 12.21 -2.46
N GLY A 189 10.03 13.11 -3.42
CA GLY A 189 10.37 12.74 -4.79
C GLY A 189 11.60 11.84 -4.88
N MET A 190 12.63 12.08 -4.04
CA MET A 190 13.82 11.23 -3.96
C MET A 190 13.50 9.84 -3.41
N MET A 191 12.61 9.70 -2.42
CA MET A 191 12.18 8.39 -1.91
C MET A 191 11.46 7.57 -3.00
N VAL A 192 10.56 8.20 -3.75
CA VAL A 192 9.90 7.57 -4.90
C VAL A 192 10.92 7.23 -6.00
N GLY A 193 11.87 8.12 -6.28
CA GLY A 193 12.94 7.87 -7.24
C GLY A 193 13.84 6.71 -6.83
N TYR A 194 14.14 6.58 -5.53
CA TYR A 194 14.94 5.48 -4.98
C TYR A 194 14.22 4.15 -5.18
N SER A 195 12.93 4.08 -4.84
CA SER A 195 12.14 2.86 -5.03
C SER A 195 12.01 2.49 -6.51
N ASP A 196 11.78 3.45 -7.41
CA ASP A 196 11.75 3.24 -8.86
C ASP A 196 13.11 2.78 -9.42
N CYS A 197 14.23 3.25 -8.87
CA CYS A 197 15.57 2.86 -9.31
C CYS A 197 15.93 1.44 -8.84
N LEU A 198 15.55 1.10 -7.61
CA LEU A 198 15.85 -0.18 -7.02
C LEU A 198 14.95 -1.28 -7.57
N ILE A 199 13.67 -0.99 -7.76
CA ILE A 199 12.69 -1.91 -8.34
C ILE A 199 12.76 -1.76 -9.85
N ASP A 200 13.34 -2.75 -10.56
CA ASP A 200 13.26 -2.76 -12.03
C ASP A 200 11.79 -2.77 -12.48
N THR A 201 11.31 -1.62 -12.95
CA THR A 201 9.91 -1.45 -13.34
C THR A 201 9.61 -1.94 -14.75
N THR A 202 10.64 -2.34 -15.51
CA THR A 202 10.47 -2.92 -16.86
C THR A 202 10.17 -4.42 -16.82
N THR A 203 10.63 -5.13 -15.78
CA THR A 203 10.42 -6.57 -15.61
C THR A 203 9.26 -6.83 -14.65
N THR A 204 8.37 -7.77 -15.02
CA THR A 204 7.31 -8.28 -14.14
C THR A 204 7.72 -9.60 -13.49
N LYS A 205 7.15 -9.89 -12.30
CA LYS A 205 7.32 -11.17 -11.60
C LYS A 205 6.88 -12.33 -12.49
N PHE A 206 5.62 -12.29 -12.93
CA PHE A 206 5.06 -13.24 -13.90
C PHE A 206 5.22 -12.75 -15.34
N LYS A 207 5.30 -13.68 -16.29
CA LYS A 207 5.26 -13.35 -17.73
C LYS A 207 3.83 -12.99 -18.15
N GLU A 208 3.69 -12.17 -19.19
CA GLU A 208 2.38 -11.69 -19.66
C GLU A 208 1.39 -12.82 -20.02
N ASN A 209 1.91 -13.97 -20.45
CA ASN A 209 1.12 -15.15 -20.81
C ASN A 209 1.10 -16.24 -19.72
N ALA A 210 1.38 -15.87 -18.47
CA ALA A 210 1.32 -16.81 -17.35
C ALA A 210 -0.09 -17.41 -17.22
N LYS A 211 -0.16 -18.70 -16.88
CA LYS A 211 -1.42 -19.43 -16.72
C LYS A 211 -1.58 -19.91 -15.30
N GLN A 212 -2.83 -20.05 -14.86
CA GLN A 212 -3.11 -20.70 -13.59
C GLN A 212 -2.56 -22.14 -13.61
N GLY A 213 -1.86 -22.53 -12.55
CA GLY A 213 -1.29 -23.86 -12.44
C GLY A 213 -0.47 -24.03 -11.17
N TRP A 214 0.37 -25.06 -11.17
CA TRP A 214 1.24 -25.41 -10.05
C TRP A 214 2.62 -25.81 -10.54
N VAL A 215 3.66 -25.40 -9.82
CA VAL A 215 5.06 -25.80 -10.05
C VAL A 215 5.70 -26.09 -8.71
N ASP A 216 6.25 -27.29 -8.56
CA ASP A 216 6.96 -27.68 -7.34
C ASP A 216 8.45 -27.35 -7.44
N LEU A 217 9.01 -26.84 -6.35
CA LEU A 217 10.46 -26.68 -6.24
C LEU A 217 11.09 -28.05 -5.90
N PRO A 218 11.94 -28.64 -6.77
CA PRO A 218 12.54 -29.94 -6.48
C PRO A 218 13.39 -29.89 -5.21
N LYS A 219 13.34 -30.92 -4.36
CA LYS A 219 14.12 -30.95 -3.09
C LYS A 219 15.63 -30.72 -3.27
N ASN A 220 16.17 -31.08 -4.43
CA ASN A 220 17.57 -30.93 -4.80
C ASN A 220 17.84 -29.68 -5.69
N TRP A 221 16.93 -28.71 -5.75
CA TRP A 221 17.04 -27.55 -6.64
C TRP A 221 18.35 -26.78 -6.48
N THR A 222 18.89 -26.72 -5.26
CA THR A 222 20.16 -26.04 -4.96
C THR A 222 21.35 -26.66 -5.67
N LYS A 223 21.29 -27.97 -5.99
CA LYS A 223 22.33 -28.72 -6.71
C LYS A 223 22.17 -28.67 -8.23
N LEU A 224 21.11 -28.02 -8.73
CA LEU A 224 20.93 -27.84 -10.17
C LEU A 224 21.98 -26.89 -10.72
N SER A 225 22.38 -27.11 -11.98
CA SER A 225 23.22 -26.14 -12.69
C SER A 225 22.45 -24.83 -12.91
N ASP A 226 23.17 -23.72 -13.10
CA ASP A 226 22.55 -22.40 -13.29
C ASP A 226 21.56 -22.40 -14.46
N LYS A 227 21.91 -23.05 -15.58
CA LYS A 227 20.99 -23.22 -16.73
C LYS A 227 19.67 -23.90 -16.34
N LYS A 228 19.72 -24.90 -15.46
CA LYS A 228 18.51 -25.59 -14.96
C LYS A 228 17.73 -24.74 -13.97
N LYS A 229 18.42 -23.99 -13.09
CA LYS A 229 17.77 -23.02 -12.18
C LYS A 229 17.06 -21.91 -12.96
N THR A 230 17.68 -21.36 -14.01
CA THR A 230 17.06 -20.35 -14.88
C THR A 230 15.83 -20.91 -15.59
N LYS A 231 15.90 -22.13 -16.14
CA LYS A 231 14.74 -22.77 -16.76
C LYS A 231 13.59 -22.99 -15.75
N LEU A 232 13.93 -23.40 -14.53
CA LEU A 232 12.96 -23.59 -13.47
C LEU A 232 12.34 -22.25 -13.04
N LEU A 233 13.14 -21.19 -12.90
CA LEU A 233 12.62 -19.84 -12.66
C LEU A 233 11.64 -19.43 -13.76
N ASP A 234 11.98 -19.67 -15.02
CA ASP A 234 11.08 -19.39 -16.15
C ASP A 234 9.75 -20.12 -16.04
N GLU A 235 9.75 -21.40 -15.62
CA GLU A 235 8.55 -22.20 -15.41
C GLU A 235 7.68 -21.63 -14.27
N PHE A 236 8.28 -21.28 -13.13
CA PHE A 236 7.61 -20.60 -12.03
C PHE A 236 6.96 -19.27 -12.48
N ARG A 237 7.63 -18.51 -13.36
CA ARG A 237 7.13 -17.22 -13.86
C ARG A 237 6.04 -17.35 -14.92
N THR A 238 5.92 -18.50 -15.58
CA THR A 238 4.81 -18.82 -16.49
C THR A 238 3.59 -19.39 -15.78
N THR A 239 3.67 -19.59 -14.47
CA THR A 239 2.60 -20.21 -13.68
C THR A 239 2.13 -19.28 -12.56
N GLN A 240 0.84 -18.98 -12.53
CA GLN A 240 0.20 -18.22 -11.48
C GLN A 240 -0.51 -19.17 -10.51
N VAL A 241 -0.17 -19.07 -9.22
CA VAL A 241 -0.82 -19.83 -8.16
C VAL A 241 -1.85 -18.91 -7.49
N ILE A 242 -3.12 -19.32 -7.52
CA ILE A 242 -4.24 -18.60 -6.90
C ILE A 242 -4.64 -19.35 -5.64
N GLY A 243 -4.67 -18.66 -4.50
CA GLY A 243 -5.03 -19.27 -3.23
C GLY A 243 -6.53 -19.54 -3.13
N GLY A 244 -6.91 -20.69 -2.57
CA GLY A 244 -8.32 -21.07 -2.39
C GLY A 244 -9.04 -20.32 -1.27
N CYS A 245 -8.31 -19.84 -0.26
CA CYS A 245 -8.85 -19.08 0.86
C CYS A 245 -7.77 -18.23 1.54
N SER A 246 -8.16 -17.43 2.53
CA SER A 246 -7.26 -16.50 3.23
C SER A 246 -6.13 -17.18 3.98
N GLN A 247 -6.28 -18.46 4.33
CA GLN A 247 -5.25 -19.25 5.03
C GLN A 247 -4.30 -19.97 4.06
N ASP A 248 -4.61 -19.95 2.75
CA ASP A 248 -3.80 -20.62 1.75
C ASP A 248 -2.44 -19.92 1.57
N THR A 249 -1.37 -20.65 1.89
CA THR A 249 0.02 -20.19 1.77
C THR A 249 0.60 -20.44 0.38
N SER A 250 -0.08 -21.21 -0.47
CA SER A 250 0.43 -21.63 -1.78
C SER A 250 0.95 -20.48 -2.65
N PRO A 251 0.27 -19.31 -2.76
CA PRO A 251 0.81 -18.18 -3.51
C PRO A 251 2.08 -17.58 -2.90
N ARG A 252 2.20 -17.61 -1.57
CA ARG A 252 3.40 -17.16 -0.83
C ARG A 252 4.54 -18.15 -1.01
N ASP A 253 4.27 -19.44 -0.89
CA ASP A 253 5.23 -20.53 -1.14
C ASP A 253 5.77 -20.46 -2.58
N HIS A 254 4.91 -20.16 -3.55
CA HIS A 254 5.31 -19.91 -4.93
C HIS A 254 6.23 -18.69 -5.07
N ALA A 255 5.90 -17.61 -4.37
CA ALA A 255 6.69 -16.37 -4.40
C ALA A 255 8.07 -16.52 -3.76
N ILE A 256 8.19 -17.24 -2.63
CA ILE A 256 9.50 -17.51 -2.03
C ILE A 256 10.35 -18.39 -2.95
N ASN A 257 9.75 -19.34 -3.67
CA ASN A 257 10.47 -20.16 -4.66
C ASN A 257 10.99 -19.30 -5.83
N ILE A 258 10.19 -18.35 -6.32
CA ILE A 258 10.63 -17.36 -7.32
C ILE A 258 11.78 -16.52 -6.77
N ALA A 259 11.67 -16.01 -5.53
CA ALA A 259 12.71 -15.19 -4.92
C ALA A 259 14.03 -15.98 -4.76
N LEU A 260 13.97 -17.21 -4.24
CA LEU A 260 15.12 -18.11 -4.08
C LEU A 260 15.83 -18.38 -5.41
N LEU A 261 15.08 -18.75 -6.44
CA LEU A 261 15.64 -19.01 -7.77
C LEU A 261 16.19 -17.74 -8.41
N SER A 262 15.52 -16.60 -8.24
CA SER A 262 15.97 -15.31 -8.78
C SER A 262 17.26 -14.84 -8.14
N ALA A 263 17.40 -14.98 -6.82
CA ALA A 263 18.63 -14.66 -6.10
C ALA A 263 19.81 -15.53 -6.56
N GLU A 264 19.58 -16.83 -6.74
CA GLU A 264 20.61 -17.78 -7.17
C GLU A 264 21.04 -17.58 -8.64
N THR A 265 20.14 -17.04 -9.47
CA THR A 265 20.34 -16.81 -10.91
C THR A 265 20.59 -15.35 -11.30
N TYR A 266 20.86 -14.46 -10.33
CA TYR A 266 21.18 -13.04 -10.54
C TYR A 266 20.07 -12.21 -11.21
N ASN A 267 18.81 -12.57 -10.98
CA ASN A 267 17.66 -11.84 -11.51
C ASN A 267 17.10 -10.85 -10.48
N TRP A 268 17.80 -9.73 -10.27
CA TRP A 268 17.47 -8.72 -9.26
C TRP A 268 16.03 -8.21 -9.32
N GLY A 269 15.57 -7.75 -10.49
CA GLY A 269 14.23 -7.19 -10.64
C GLY A 269 13.11 -8.16 -10.27
N ILE A 270 13.33 -9.45 -10.53
CA ILE A 270 12.38 -10.53 -10.19
C ILE A 270 12.47 -10.85 -8.70
N PHE A 271 13.69 -10.94 -8.17
CA PHE A 271 13.94 -11.17 -6.75
C PHE A 271 13.24 -10.12 -5.89
N LEU A 272 13.52 -8.82 -6.12
CA LEU A 272 13.01 -7.76 -5.27
C LEU A 272 11.48 -7.67 -5.34
N LYS A 273 10.87 -7.82 -6.52
CA LYS A 273 9.41 -7.84 -6.64
C LYS A 273 8.78 -9.02 -5.92
N ALA A 274 9.35 -10.23 -6.06
CA ALA A 274 8.87 -11.40 -5.36
C ALA A 274 9.00 -11.25 -3.83
N HIS A 275 10.12 -10.68 -3.36
CA HIS A 275 10.33 -10.40 -1.95
C HIS A 275 9.35 -9.34 -1.41
N LEU A 276 9.15 -8.24 -2.13
CA LEU A 276 8.18 -7.21 -1.77
C LEU A 276 6.75 -7.75 -1.74
N ASP A 277 6.39 -8.69 -2.64
CA ASP A 277 5.09 -9.36 -2.60
C ASP A 277 4.92 -10.25 -1.37
N ILE A 278 5.98 -10.95 -0.93
CA ILE A 278 5.98 -11.72 0.32
C ILE A 278 5.76 -10.77 1.50
N MET A 279 6.53 -9.68 1.58
CA MET A 279 6.42 -8.67 2.63
C MET A 279 5.02 -8.03 2.67
N ASN A 280 4.51 -7.60 1.52
CA ASN A 280 3.19 -6.97 1.38
C ASN A 280 2.02 -7.97 1.35
N ASP A 281 2.29 -9.27 1.37
CA ASP A 281 1.27 -10.32 1.19
C ASP A 281 0.38 -10.12 -0.06
N ARG A 282 0.99 -9.63 -1.15
CA ARG A 282 0.31 -9.22 -2.38
C ARG A 282 0.05 -10.42 -3.30
N PHE A 283 -0.98 -11.20 -2.98
CA PHE A 283 -1.32 -12.43 -3.70
C PHE A 283 -2.82 -12.56 -4.00
N ASP A 284 -3.12 -13.16 -5.15
CA ASP A 284 -4.49 -13.45 -5.55
C ASP A 284 -5.03 -14.64 -4.75
N ARG A 285 -6.17 -14.44 -4.09
CA ARG A 285 -6.92 -15.48 -3.37
C ARG A 285 -8.40 -15.34 -3.69
N VAL A 286 -9.10 -16.47 -3.79
CA VAL A 286 -10.56 -16.52 -4.05
C VAL A 286 -11.35 -15.83 -2.92
N SER A 287 -10.84 -15.92 -1.71
CA SER A 287 -11.31 -15.17 -0.55
C SER A 287 -10.10 -14.80 0.29
N ASP A 288 -9.92 -13.52 0.61
CA ASP A 288 -8.84 -13.05 1.48
C ASP A 288 -9.40 -12.24 2.65
N GLY A 289 -8.90 -12.52 3.84
CA GLY A 289 -9.40 -11.95 5.09
C GLY A 289 -8.23 -11.47 5.93
N SER A 290 -8.32 -10.23 6.42
CA SER A 290 -7.25 -9.55 7.14
C SER A 290 -6.76 -10.29 8.40
N TYR A 291 -7.59 -11.13 9.01
CA TYR A 291 -7.23 -11.93 10.19
C TYR A 291 -6.09 -12.93 9.93
N ALA A 292 -5.90 -13.37 8.68
CA ALA A 292 -4.83 -14.30 8.31
C ALA A 292 -3.46 -13.61 8.22
N TRP A 293 -3.44 -12.27 8.11
CA TRP A 293 -2.21 -11.51 7.93
C TRP A 293 -1.29 -11.63 9.13
N GLY A 294 -1.80 -11.61 10.37
CA GLY A 294 -1.00 -11.61 11.60
C GLY A 294 0.03 -12.74 11.70
N LYS A 295 -0.27 -13.91 11.12
CA LYS A 295 0.61 -15.09 11.14
C LYS A 295 1.70 -15.10 10.07
N ARG A 296 1.67 -14.16 9.12
CA ARG A 296 2.59 -14.07 7.98
C ARG A 296 3.66 -13.02 8.22
N ASN A 297 4.90 -13.47 8.30
CA ASN A 297 6.05 -12.61 8.57
C ASN A 297 6.31 -11.65 7.40
N THR A 298 6.97 -10.52 7.68
CA THR A 298 7.21 -9.47 6.68
C THR A 298 8.57 -9.64 6.00
N TYR A 299 9.56 -10.22 6.68
CA TYR A 299 10.90 -10.46 6.15
C TYR A 299 11.62 -9.15 5.73
N ILE A 300 11.34 -8.04 6.42
CA ILE A 300 12.00 -6.76 6.14
C ILE A 300 13.52 -6.81 6.44
N LYS A 301 13.94 -7.64 7.39
CA LYS A 301 15.34 -7.81 7.80
C LYS A 301 16.22 -8.22 6.62
N GLU A 302 15.73 -9.06 5.72
CA GLU A 302 16.43 -9.45 4.50
C GLU A 302 16.81 -8.25 3.63
N LEU A 303 15.99 -7.19 3.59
CA LEU A 303 16.31 -5.95 2.87
C LEU A 303 17.37 -5.13 3.61
N GLU A 304 17.30 -5.06 4.94
CA GLU A 304 18.28 -4.35 5.77
C GLU A 304 19.68 -4.98 5.68
N GLU A 305 19.75 -6.31 5.64
CA GLU A 305 21.02 -7.06 5.49
C GLU A 305 21.62 -6.96 4.08
N LEU A 306 20.87 -6.46 3.10
CA LEU A 306 21.36 -6.14 1.75
C LEU A 306 21.91 -4.71 1.62
N ASP A 307 21.97 -3.94 2.71
CA ASP A 307 22.34 -2.51 2.70
C ASP A 307 21.42 -1.65 1.80
N ILE A 308 20.15 -2.05 1.70
CA ILE A 308 19.10 -1.23 1.08
C ILE A 308 18.70 -0.14 2.06
N ASN A 309 18.52 1.09 1.58
CA ASN A 309 17.83 2.11 2.37
C ASN A 309 16.34 1.74 2.45
N VAL A 310 16.00 0.93 3.46
CA VAL A 310 14.63 0.45 3.68
C VAL A 310 13.66 1.60 3.92
N GLN A 311 14.07 2.67 4.59
CA GLN A 311 13.22 3.84 4.78
C GLN A 311 12.82 4.44 3.43
N ASP A 312 13.78 4.80 2.58
CA ASP A 312 13.46 5.40 1.28
C ASP A 312 12.68 4.45 0.36
N LEU A 313 13.02 3.15 0.38
CA LEU A 313 12.29 2.14 -0.39
C LEU A 313 10.83 2.07 0.04
N ILE A 314 10.57 1.88 1.33
CA ILE A 314 9.22 1.63 1.86
C ILE A 314 8.37 2.89 1.81
N LEU A 315 8.93 4.05 2.15
CA LEU A 315 8.20 5.32 2.06
C LEU A 315 7.96 5.70 0.59
N GLY A 316 8.92 5.45 -0.30
CA GLY A 316 8.79 5.65 -1.73
C GLY A 316 7.64 4.87 -2.37
N ILE A 317 7.41 3.61 -1.96
CA ILE A 317 6.26 2.80 -2.42
C ILE A 317 4.95 3.08 -1.66
N SER A 318 4.98 3.98 -0.68
CA SER A 318 3.81 4.42 0.10
C SER A 318 3.14 5.65 -0.51
N PHE A 319 3.90 6.56 -1.14
CA PHE A 319 3.33 7.72 -1.83
C PHE A 319 2.38 7.30 -2.96
N ARG A 320 1.37 8.12 -3.21
CA ARG A 320 0.45 8.01 -4.35
C ARG A 320 0.64 9.21 -5.27
N ILE A 321 1.08 8.92 -6.48
CA ILE A 321 1.53 9.91 -7.45
C ILE A 321 0.77 9.78 -8.77
N GLU A 322 0.56 10.90 -9.46
CA GLU A 322 -0.14 10.98 -10.75
C GLU A 322 0.71 10.47 -11.92
N ASN A 323 2.03 10.60 -11.83
CA ASN A 323 2.98 10.27 -12.89
C ASN A 323 3.99 9.16 -12.53
N PRO A 324 3.55 7.97 -12.08
CA PRO A 324 4.45 6.86 -11.80
C PRO A 324 5.13 6.35 -13.06
N VAL A 325 6.32 5.74 -12.91
CA VAL A 325 6.83 4.88 -14.00
C VAL A 325 5.89 3.70 -14.23
N LYS A 326 5.94 3.14 -15.44
CA LYS A 326 5.20 1.90 -15.76
C LYS A 326 5.57 0.83 -14.74
N ASN A 327 4.58 0.15 -14.14
CA ASN A 327 4.76 -0.88 -13.11
C ASN A 327 5.47 -0.40 -11.81
N HIS A 328 5.35 0.87 -11.45
CA HIS A 328 5.68 1.32 -10.09
C HIS A 328 5.03 0.40 -9.05
N TYR A 329 5.79 0.03 -8.03
CA TYR A 329 5.30 -0.86 -6.99
C TYR A 329 4.63 -0.04 -5.89
N TYR A 330 3.29 -0.07 -5.80
CA TYR A 330 2.60 0.46 -4.63
C TYR A 330 2.42 -0.63 -3.57
N GLY A 331 2.89 -0.37 -2.35
CA GLY A 331 2.65 -1.25 -1.21
C GLY A 331 1.33 -0.97 -0.50
N SER A 332 0.84 -1.95 0.25
CA SER A 332 -0.35 -1.80 1.07
C SER A 332 0.02 -1.07 2.36
N ILE A 333 -0.57 0.09 2.61
CA ILE A 333 -0.26 0.93 3.78
C ILE A 333 -0.30 0.13 5.10
N GLY A 334 -1.29 -0.75 5.26
CA GLY A 334 -1.38 -1.59 6.45
C GLY A 334 -0.24 -2.60 6.60
N ARG A 335 0.15 -3.23 5.48
CA ARG A 335 1.25 -4.21 5.48
C ARG A 335 2.62 -3.56 5.58
N LEU A 336 2.80 -2.39 4.97
CA LEU A 336 4.02 -1.60 5.11
C LEU A 336 4.19 -1.10 6.54
N GLY A 337 3.13 -0.64 7.20
CA GLY A 337 3.18 -0.25 8.61
C GLY A 337 3.68 -1.40 9.50
N ARG A 338 3.12 -2.61 9.29
CA ARG A 338 3.63 -3.81 9.97
C ARG A 338 5.11 -4.11 9.65
N ALA A 339 5.49 -4.06 8.39
CA ALA A 339 6.88 -4.34 8.01
C ALA A 339 7.83 -3.36 8.71
N LEU A 340 7.48 -2.08 8.73
CA LEU A 340 8.26 -1.06 9.41
C LEU A 340 8.32 -1.31 10.93
N SER A 341 7.30 -1.86 11.60
CA SER A 341 7.40 -2.14 13.05
C SER A 341 8.43 -3.20 13.42
N GLU A 342 8.92 -3.95 12.42
CA GLU A 342 9.94 -5.00 12.57
C GLU A 342 11.36 -4.51 12.20
N THR A 343 11.54 -3.23 11.82
CA THR A 343 12.85 -2.64 11.44
C THR A 343 13.75 -2.37 12.65
N ARG A 344 15.06 -2.29 12.42
CA ARG A 344 16.04 -1.80 13.41
C ARG A 344 16.13 -0.27 13.50
N ASN A 345 15.60 0.46 12.51
CA ASN A 345 15.72 1.92 12.38
C ASN A 345 14.47 2.68 12.86
N ASN A 346 13.87 2.23 13.96
CA ASN A 346 12.56 2.70 14.44
C ASN A 346 12.47 4.23 14.60
N GLU A 347 13.42 4.83 15.31
CA GLU A 347 13.35 6.27 15.64
C GLU A 347 13.39 7.16 14.39
N GLU A 348 14.25 6.84 13.42
CA GLU A 348 14.36 7.59 12.16
C GLU A 348 13.08 7.48 11.32
N ILE A 349 12.52 6.27 11.23
CA ILE A 349 11.27 6.01 10.50
C ILE A 349 10.11 6.76 11.14
N GLU A 350 9.99 6.72 12.47
CA GLU A 350 8.96 7.44 13.20
C GLU A 350 9.05 8.95 12.97
N GLN A 351 10.25 9.53 13.11
CA GLN A 351 10.47 10.96 12.87
C GLN A 351 10.14 11.34 11.43
N THR A 352 10.56 10.55 10.46
CA THR A 352 10.32 10.80 9.04
C THR A 352 8.83 10.75 8.72
N ILE A 353 8.10 9.71 9.15
CA ILE A 353 6.65 9.59 8.89
C ILE A 353 5.89 10.74 9.56
N LEU A 354 6.20 11.10 10.80
CA LEU A 354 5.56 12.22 11.49
C LEU A 354 5.83 13.55 10.79
N SER A 355 7.06 13.76 10.28
CA SER A 355 7.39 14.96 9.50
C SER A 355 6.56 15.05 8.21
N ILE A 356 6.32 13.92 7.54
CA ILE A 356 5.48 13.85 6.33
C ILE A 356 4.03 14.21 6.65
N ILE A 357 3.49 13.71 7.76
CA ILE A 357 2.12 14.02 8.22
C ILE A 357 1.97 15.53 8.48
N SER A 358 2.96 16.15 9.13
CA SER A 358 2.96 17.57 9.47
C SER A 358 3.29 18.50 8.29
N ASP A 359 3.78 18.00 7.15
CA ASP A 359 4.26 18.84 6.06
C ASP A 359 3.11 19.49 5.26
N ASN A 360 2.86 20.77 5.51
CA ASN A 360 1.83 21.55 4.81
C ASN A 360 2.15 21.86 3.34
N LYS A 361 3.34 21.49 2.84
CA LYS A 361 3.69 21.57 1.41
C LYS A 361 3.36 20.30 0.66
N LEU A 362 3.06 19.21 1.36
CA LEU A 362 2.56 17.97 0.78
C LEU A 362 1.04 18.01 0.68
N ASP A 363 0.50 17.25 -0.25
CA ASP A 363 -0.94 17.15 -0.45
C ASP A 363 -1.63 16.34 0.66
N ASP A 364 -2.89 16.68 0.93
CA ASP A 364 -3.64 16.08 2.04
C ASP A 364 -3.81 14.56 1.89
N TYR A 365 -3.98 14.05 0.66
CA TYR A 365 -4.10 12.62 0.42
C TYR A 365 -2.86 11.84 0.89
N ASN A 366 -1.66 12.24 0.45
CA ASN A 366 -0.44 11.59 0.89
C ASN A 366 -0.21 11.75 2.40
N ARG A 367 -0.45 12.94 2.97
CA ARG A 367 -0.32 13.14 4.42
C ARG A 367 -1.24 12.20 5.21
N LEU A 368 -2.49 12.02 4.77
CA LEU A 368 -3.45 11.11 5.39
C LEU A 368 -3.06 9.63 5.22
N LEU A 369 -2.51 9.24 4.07
CA LEU A 369 -1.97 7.89 3.88
C LEU A 369 -0.84 7.60 4.87
N PHE A 370 0.04 8.56 5.11
CA PHE A 370 1.13 8.44 6.08
C PHE A 370 0.63 8.44 7.53
N PHE A 371 -0.47 9.14 7.83
CA PHE A 371 -1.18 8.98 9.11
C PHE A 371 -1.62 7.51 9.31
N PHE A 372 -2.25 6.90 8.31
CA PHE A 372 -2.63 5.49 8.40
C PHE A 372 -1.42 4.55 8.42
N LEU A 373 -0.33 4.88 7.73
CA LEU A 373 0.92 4.12 7.79
C LEU A 373 1.47 4.08 9.22
N PHE A 374 1.57 5.26 9.86
CA PHE A 374 2.02 5.38 11.24
C PHE A 374 1.08 4.66 12.22
N LYS A 375 -0.23 4.74 11.99
CA LYS A 375 -1.22 4.00 12.79
C LYS A 375 -0.99 2.50 12.75
N ASN A 376 -0.77 1.95 11.56
CA ASN A 376 -0.49 0.53 11.40
C ASN A 376 0.86 0.16 12.00
N TYR A 377 1.91 0.96 11.78
CA TYR A 377 3.21 0.80 12.44
C TYR A 377 3.06 0.69 13.97
N ASN A 378 2.42 1.67 14.58
CA ASN A 378 2.27 1.75 16.02
C ASN A 378 1.43 0.59 16.58
N TYR A 379 0.39 0.16 15.86
CA TYR A 379 -0.44 -0.97 16.25
C TYR A 379 0.37 -2.27 16.41
N TYR A 380 1.36 -2.50 15.55
CA TYR A 380 2.15 -3.73 15.52
C TYR A 380 3.40 -3.70 16.42
N LEU A 381 3.71 -2.60 17.09
CA LEU A 381 4.76 -2.57 18.11
C LEU A 381 4.41 -3.51 19.28
N GLU A 382 5.43 -4.02 19.98
CA GLU A 382 5.22 -4.84 21.18
C GLU A 382 5.19 -4.00 22.47
N ASP A 383 5.93 -2.90 22.51
CA ASP A 383 6.07 -2.05 23.70
C ASP A 383 4.95 -1.02 23.81
N GLU A 384 4.08 -1.19 24.81
CA GLU A 384 2.94 -0.31 25.07
C GLU A 384 3.32 1.12 25.50
N ILE A 385 4.50 1.32 26.12
CA ILE A 385 4.98 2.66 26.48
C ILE A 385 5.38 3.41 25.22
N ILE A 386 6.08 2.74 24.30
CA ILE A 386 6.44 3.33 23.00
C ILE A 386 5.16 3.65 22.22
N LYS A 387 4.17 2.76 22.23
CA LYS A 387 2.88 3.01 21.56
C LYS A 387 2.19 4.26 22.05
N GLU A 388 2.14 4.46 23.37
CA GLU A 388 1.50 5.64 23.96
C GLU A 388 2.28 6.92 23.63
N ASN A 389 3.62 6.88 23.68
CA ASN A 389 4.44 8.03 23.29
C ASN A 389 4.23 8.40 21.81
N ASN A 390 4.28 7.39 20.93
CA ASN A 390 4.01 7.55 19.51
C ASN A 390 2.61 8.08 19.24
N TYR A 391 1.62 7.68 20.04
CA TYR A 391 0.28 8.24 19.97
C TYR A 391 0.27 9.75 20.27
N GLN A 392 0.93 10.20 21.34
CA GLN A 392 1.02 11.64 21.66
C GLN A 392 1.76 12.44 20.56
N ARG A 393 2.81 11.85 19.98
CA ARG A 393 3.53 12.44 18.85
C ARG A 393 2.64 12.54 17.60
N LEU A 394 1.85 11.50 17.32
CA LEU A 394 0.88 11.51 16.22
C LEU A 394 -0.21 12.56 16.42
N LEU A 395 -0.77 12.68 17.63
CA LEU A 395 -1.73 13.74 17.97
C LEU A 395 -1.15 15.13 17.76
N THR A 396 0.14 15.29 18.04
CA THR A 396 0.85 16.55 17.76
C THR A 396 0.95 16.81 16.27
N ALA A 397 1.37 15.81 15.49
CA ALA A 397 1.56 15.94 14.05
C ALA A 397 0.25 16.24 13.29
N ILE A 398 -0.89 15.67 13.72
CA ILE A 398 -2.17 15.94 13.05
C ILE A 398 -2.68 17.36 13.28
N ASN A 399 -2.12 18.15 14.21
CA ASN A 399 -2.53 19.54 14.41
C ASN A 399 -2.31 20.40 13.16
N ASP A 400 -1.38 20.01 12.30
CA ASP A 400 -1.09 20.69 11.03
C ASP A 400 -2.08 20.35 9.90
N PHE A 401 -3.02 19.42 10.11
CA PHE A 401 -4.12 19.20 9.16
C PHE A 401 -5.18 20.31 9.23
N PRO A 402 -5.92 20.56 8.14
CA PRO A 402 -7.19 21.28 8.19
C PRO A 402 -8.14 20.77 9.28
N GLU A 403 -8.89 21.68 9.90
CA GLU A 403 -9.77 21.40 11.06
C GLU A 403 -10.74 20.23 10.83
N HIS A 404 -11.36 20.19 9.65
CA HIS A 404 -12.33 19.15 9.27
C HIS A 404 -11.74 17.74 9.20
N TYR A 405 -10.42 17.59 9.05
CA TYR A 405 -9.74 16.30 9.21
C TYR A 405 -9.39 16.03 10.66
N ARG A 406 -8.84 17.02 11.39
CA ARG A 406 -8.42 16.85 12.79
C ARG A 406 -9.54 16.33 13.68
N GLU A 407 -10.74 16.87 13.53
CA GLU A 407 -11.93 16.43 14.28
C GLU A 407 -12.27 14.96 13.99
N LYS A 408 -12.17 14.55 12.72
CA LYS A 408 -12.44 13.17 12.30
C LYS A 408 -11.36 12.19 12.76
N LEU A 409 -10.09 12.59 12.71
CA LEU A 409 -8.94 11.75 13.06
C LEU A 409 -8.78 11.54 14.57
N SER A 410 -8.95 12.59 15.37
CA SER A 410 -8.84 12.52 16.83
C SER A 410 -9.87 11.58 17.46
N PHE A 411 -11.09 11.52 16.91
CA PHE A 411 -12.17 10.65 17.37
C PHE A 411 -11.92 9.15 17.12
N GLN A 412 -11.17 8.81 16.06
CA GLN A 412 -10.94 7.41 15.66
C GLN A 412 -9.91 6.65 16.50
N TYR A 413 -9.24 7.32 17.42
CA TYR A 413 -8.20 6.73 18.27
C TYR A 413 -8.59 6.67 19.76
N GLN A 414 -9.74 7.24 20.13
CA GLN A 414 -10.30 7.17 21.49
C GLN A 414 -11.20 5.93 21.70
N LYS A 415 -11.39 5.11 20.65
CA LYS A 415 -12.08 3.81 20.67
C LYS A 415 -11.13 2.74 20.20
#